data_AF-A0A165FQJ2-F1
#
_entry.id   AF-A0A165FQJ2-F1
#
_cell.length_a   1.000
_cell.length_b   1.000
_cell.length_c   1.000
_cell.angle_alpha   90.00
_cell.angle_beta   90.00
_cell.angle_gamma   90.00
#
_symmetry.space_group_name_H-M   'P 1'
#
loop_
_entity.id
_entity.type
_entity.pdbx_description
1 polymer ?
#
loop_
_entity_poly.entity_id
_entity_poly.type
_entity_poly.pdbx_seq_one_letter_code
_entity_poly.pdbx_strand_id
1 'polypeptide(L)'
;MSKPVLYVFGPSIWAKVPEIALVELGYPADAVEKKSVNLAAAENLSPAFVHISKPATLPVLVADGKSYTSTIDVTRYLVEHAPHPTPEGKHQALIDAVHEDAIDPNFPFLGARSVAELEAKKAAFPGDFVRNRYQAVVGYNEAADAELKAYYAKKLPTLGYLNSLYTDAPKETVEAFVKTSIAHMQRVDAFIAKTLPTYLPDSGFVEGATPGEADFHVAAWIARIALLSGAPTTDKIPEALGKELGEKLPEKVAKYLAAWAERPGWKAVYADGLH
;
A
#
# COMPACT_ATOMS: atom_id res chain seq x y z
N MET A 1 4.07 -1.26 -30.53
CA MET A 1 3.24 -1.04 -29.33
C MET A 1 3.95 0.02 -28.49
N SER A 2 3.24 0.98 -27.91
CA SER A 2 3.87 1.94 -26.99
C SER A 2 4.33 1.22 -25.73
N LYS A 3 5.47 1.63 -25.17
CA LYS A 3 6.00 1.10 -23.92
C LYS A 3 4.98 1.31 -22.78
N PRO A 4 4.68 0.29 -21.94
CA PRO A 4 3.79 0.45 -20.80
C PRO A 4 4.30 1.52 -19.83
N VAL A 5 3.39 2.28 -19.23
CA VAL A 5 3.70 3.35 -18.26
C VAL A 5 3.08 3.01 -16.91
N LEU A 6 3.93 2.78 -15.90
CA LEU A 6 3.53 2.51 -14.52
C LEU A 6 3.65 3.79 -13.69
N TYR A 7 2.51 4.30 -13.24
CA TYR A 7 2.43 5.43 -12.32
C TYR A 7 2.55 4.93 -10.88
N VAL A 8 3.52 5.47 -10.16
CA VAL A 8 3.90 5.06 -8.80
C VAL A 8 4.17 6.27 -7.90
N PHE A 9 4.27 6.02 -6.60
CA PHE A 9 4.81 6.98 -5.65
C PHE A 9 5.72 6.22 -4.71
N GLY A 10 6.93 6.72 -4.45
CA GLY A 10 7.94 6.01 -3.66
C GLY A 10 7.37 5.48 -2.33
N PRO A 11 6.79 6.33 -1.48
CA PRO A 11 6.14 5.93 -0.22
C PRO A 11 4.80 5.17 -0.33
N SER A 12 4.29 4.90 -1.54
CA SER A 12 3.03 4.14 -1.70
C SER A 12 3.31 2.65 -1.60
N ILE A 13 2.74 1.99 -0.59
CA ILE A 13 3.00 0.56 -0.42
C ILE A 13 2.45 -0.27 -1.57
N TRP A 14 1.24 0.06 -2.04
CA TRP A 14 0.64 -0.71 -3.11
C TRP A 14 1.39 -0.57 -4.43
N ALA A 15 2.13 0.53 -4.62
CA ALA A 15 3.06 0.64 -5.74
C ALA A 15 4.25 -0.32 -5.64
N LYS A 16 4.62 -0.81 -4.44
CA LYS A 16 5.71 -1.79 -4.27
C LYS A 16 5.37 -3.15 -4.88
N VAL A 17 4.10 -3.54 -4.91
CA VAL A 17 3.68 -4.84 -5.46
C VAL A 17 4.15 -5.01 -6.92
N PRO A 18 3.78 -4.12 -7.87
CA PRO A 18 4.27 -4.24 -9.23
C PRO A 18 5.78 -3.97 -9.35
N GLU A 19 6.38 -3.18 -8.46
CA GLU A 19 7.84 -3.00 -8.48
C GLU A 19 8.61 -4.27 -8.12
N ILE A 20 8.13 -5.03 -7.13
CA ILE A 20 8.66 -6.34 -6.80
C ILE A 20 8.42 -7.28 -7.99
N ALA A 21 7.19 -7.30 -8.53
CA ALA A 21 6.82 -8.17 -9.65
C ALA A 21 7.72 -7.95 -10.88
N LEU A 22 8.01 -6.71 -11.26
CA LEU A 22 8.89 -6.41 -12.39
C LEU A 22 10.25 -7.10 -12.27
N VAL A 23 10.86 -7.06 -11.08
CA VAL A 23 12.17 -7.69 -10.84
C VAL A 23 12.06 -9.20 -10.77
N GLU A 24 11.11 -9.73 -9.99
CA GLU A 24 10.97 -11.17 -9.77
C GLU A 24 10.55 -11.93 -11.03
N LEU A 25 9.75 -11.30 -11.90
CA LEU A 25 9.32 -11.85 -13.19
C LEU A 25 10.36 -11.66 -14.31
N GLY A 26 11.52 -11.06 -13.99
CA GLY A 26 12.64 -10.94 -14.91
C GLY A 26 12.46 -9.92 -16.03
N TYR A 27 11.61 -8.90 -15.84
CA TYR A 27 11.48 -7.82 -16.81
C TYR A 27 12.82 -7.09 -16.98
N PRO A 28 13.21 -6.74 -18.22
CA PRO A 28 14.27 -5.77 -18.47
C PRO A 28 13.97 -4.45 -17.74
N ALA A 29 15.02 -3.78 -17.24
CA ALA A 29 14.88 -2.52 -16.48
C ALA A 29 14.16 -1.41 -17.28
N ASP A 30 14.19 -1.48 -18.61
CA ASP A 30 13.53 -0.56 -19.53
C ASP A 30 12.27 -1.15 -20.18
N ALA A 31 11.70 -2.24 -19.68
CA ALA A 31 10.47 -2.79 -20.23
C ALA A 31 9.22 -1.96 -19.88
N VAL A 32 9.23 -1.28 -18.73
CA VAL A 32 8.13 -0.43 -18.25
C VAL A 32 8.67 0.95 -17.85
N GLU A 33 8.04 2.01 -18.34
CA GLU A 33 8.38 3.38 -17.94
C GLU A 33 7.73 3.68 -16.59
N LYS A 34 8.50 4.11 -15.60
CA LYS A 34 7.94 4.54 -14.30
C LYS A 34 7.75 6.05 -14.28
N LYS A 35 6.55 6.50 -13.91
CA LYS A 35 6.25 7.92 -13.67
C LYS A 35 5.85 8.13 -12.22
N SER A 36 6.47 9.10 -11.56
CA SER A 36 6.09 9.44 -10.19
C SER A 36 4.85 10.35 -10.18
N VAL A 37 3.93 10.07 -9.26
CA VAL A 37 2.76 10.91 -8.97
C VAL A 37 2.77 11.20 -7.48
N ASN A 38 3.07 12.42 -7.10
CA ASN A 38 3.28 12.81 -5.71
C ASN A 38 1.96 12.80 -4.92
N LEU A 39 1.75 11.76 -4.11
CA LEU A 39 0.57 11.65 -3.26
C LEU A 39 0.54 12.74 -2.19
N ALA A 40 1.68 13.21 -1.68
CA ALA A 40 1.69 14.28 -0.67
C ALA A 40 1.18 15.62 -1.22
N ALA A 41 1.36 15.85 -2.53
CA ALA A 41 0.84 17.02 -3.24
C ALA A 41 -0.55 16.77 -3.90
N ALA A 42 -1.17 15.61 -3.61
CA ALA A 42 -2.43 15.19 -4.21
C ALA A 42 -2.43 15.13 -5.75
N GLU A 43 -1.28 14.89 -6.39
CA GLU A 43 -1.19 14.85 -7.85
C GLU A 43 -2.08 13.76 -8.45
N ASN A 44 -2.31 12.67 -7.72
CA ASN A 44 -3.25 11.61 -8.10
C ASN A 44 -4.71 12.11 -8.19
N LEU A 45 -5.04 13.20 -7.50
CA LEU A 45 -6.36 13.82 -7.53
C LEU A 45 -6.39 15.05 -8.45
N SER A 46 -5.30 15.38 -9.15
CA SER A 46 -5.33 16.44 -10.16
C SER A 46 -6.30 16.11 -11.30
N PRO A 47 -6.91 17.10 -11.97
CA PRO A 47 -7.77 16.88 -13.13
C PRO A 47 -7.15 15.96 -14.17
N ALA A 48 -5.88 16.20 -14.53
CA ALA A 48 -5.15 15.41 -15.52
C ALA A 48 -5.03 13.94 -15.13
N PHE A 49 -4.74 13.63 -13.85
CA PHE A 49 -4.62 12.24 -13.41
C PHE A 49 -5.97 11.55 -13.25
N VAL A 50 -7.01 12.25 -12.83
CA VAL A 50 -8.37 11.68 -12.72
C VAL A 50 -8.89 11.20 -14.08
N HIS A 51 -8.48 11.84 -15.18
CA HIS A 51 -8.76 11.35 -16.54
C HIS A 51 -8.00 10.08 -16.90
N ILE A 52 -6.82 9.83 -16.31
CA ILE A 52 -6.07 8.58 -16.48
C ILE A 52 -6.69 7.45 -15.65
N SER A 53 -7.09 7.75 -14.41
CA SER A 53 -7.63 6.80 -13.44
C SER A 53 -8.70 7.48 -12.58
N LYS A 54 -9.98 7.17 -12.84
CA LYS A 54 -11.10 7.68 -12.03
C LYS A 54 -11.01 7.27 -10.55
N PRO A 55 -10.51 6.08 -10.17
CA PRO A 55 -10.25 5.78 -8.75
C PRO A 55 -9.27 6.74 -8.08
N ALA A 56 -8.34 7.32 -8.86
CA ALA A 56 -7.27 8.20 -8.41
C ALA A 56 -6.40 7.57 -7.32
N THR A 57 -6.15 6.27 -7.42
CA THR A 57 -5.25 5.51 -6.55
C THR A 57 -3.98 5.16 -7.30
N LEU A 58 -2.95 4.71 -6.58
CA LEU A 58 -1.73 4.15 -7.17
C LEU A 58 -1.55 2.71 -6.66
N PRO A 59 -0.94 1.83 -7.46
CA PRO A 59 -0.37 2.07 -8.79
C PRO A 59 -1.44 2.16 -9.89
N VAL A 60 -1.05 2.72 -11.04
CA VAL A 60 -1.83 2.66 -12.29
C VAL A 60 -0.89 2.25 -13.42
N LEU A 61 -1.30 1.31 -14.26
CA LEU A 61 -0.55 0.92 -15.45
C LEU A 61 -1.34 1.33 -16.69
N VAL A 62 -0.71 2.05 -17.60
CA VAL A 62 -1.24 2.31 -18.94
C VAL A 62 -0.50 1.42 -19.92
N ALA A 63 -1.20 0.48 -20.54
CA ALA A 63 -0.67 -0.46 -21.50
C ALA A 63 -1.74 -0.82 -22.54
N ASP A 64 -1.34 -1.03 -23.80
CA ASP A 64 -2.23 -1.44 -24.89
C ASP A 64 -3.51 -0.59 -25.04
N GLY A 65 -3.37 0.72 -24.83
CA GLY A 65 -4.49 1.68 -24.90
C GLY A 65 -5.50 1.57 -23.75
N LYS A 66 -5.18 0.84 -22.68
CA LYS A 66 -6.01 0.64 -21.49
C LYS A 66 -5.32 1.15 -20.23
N SER A 67 -6.12 1.59 -19.26
CA SER A 67 -5.66 1.89 -17.90
C SER A 67 -6.08 0.78 -16.95
N TYR A 68 -5.11 0.15 -16.30
CA TYR A 68 -5.29 -0.79 -15.19
C TYR A 68 -5.14 0.01 -13.89
N THR A 69 -6.21 0.08 -13.10
CA THR A 69 -6.34 1.09 -12.02
C THR A 69 -6.37 0.50 -10.62
N SER A 70 -6.21 -0.81 -10.49
CA SER A 70 -6.07 -1.50 -9.20
C SER A 70 -4.73 -2.20 -9.14
N THR A 71 -4.16 -2.34 -7.94
CA THR A 71 -2.90 -3.07 -7.75
C THR A 71 -3.00 -4.51 -8.24
N ILE A 72 -4.17 -5.14 -8.09
CA ILE A 72 -4.43 -6.51 -8.54
C ILE A 72 -4.34 -6.57 -10.06
N ASP A 73 -5.12 -5.75 -10.77
CA ASP A 73 -5.14 -5.76 -12.24
C ASP A 73 -3.78 -5.38 -12.84
N VAL A 74 -3.10 -4.41 -12.22
CA VAL A 74 -1.73 -4.01 -12.62
C VAL A 74 -0.77 -5.17 -12.47
N THR A 75 -0.79 -5.86 -11.32
CA THR A 75 0.15 -6.96 -11.05
C THR A 75 -0.17 -8.17 -11.92
N ARG A 76 -1.46 -8.49 -12.12
CA ARG A 76 -1.93 -9.54 -13.01
C ARG A 76 -1.47 -9.31 -14.45
N TYR A 77 -1.62 -8.10 -14.96
CA TYR A 77 -1.09 -7.75 -16.28
C TYR A 77 0.41 -8.05 -16.37
N LEU A 78 1.20 -7.67 -15.35
CA LEU A 78 2.63 -7.93 -15.34
C LEU A 78 2.97 -9.42 -15.28
N VAL A 79 2.19 -10.22 -14.56
CA VAL A 79 2.37 -11.68 -14.53
C VAL A 79 2.09 -12.30 -15.89
N GLU A 80 0.98 -11.92 -16.53
CA GLU A 80 0.56 -12.45 -17.84
C GLU A 80 1.50 -12.06 -18.99
N HIS A 81 2.15 -10.90 -18.90
CA HIS A 81 3.02 -10.35 -19.94
C HIS A 81 4.51 -10.47 -19.61
N ALA A 82 4.86 -11.23 -18.57
CA ALA A 82 6.25 -11.44 -18.19
C ALA A 82 7.06 -12.10 -19.32
N PRO A 83 8.38 -11.91 -19.37
CA PRO A 83 9.25 -12.67 -20.28
C PRO A 83 9.08 -14.19 -20.16
N HIS A 84 8.75 -14.65 -18.94
CA HIS A 84 8.40 -16.03 -18.64
C HIS A 84 7.09 -16.04 -17.85
N PRO A 85 5.92 -15.99 -18.53
CA PRO A 85 4.63 -15.96 -17.85
C PRO A 85 4.44 -17.21 -16.99
N THR A 86 3.95 -17.00 -15.77
CA THR A 86 3.49 -18.09 -14.91
C THR A 86 2.00 -18.33 -15.15
N PRO A 87 1.48 -19.55 -14.91
CA PRO A 87 0.04 -19.77 -14.86
C PRO A 87 -0.64 -18.82 -13.89
N GLU A 88 -1.92 -18.54 -14.12
CA GLU A 88 -2.75 -17.76 -13.21
C GLU A 88 -2.61 -18.30 -11.76
N GLY A 89 -2.35 -17.39 -10.82
CA GLY A 89 -2.16 -17.72 -9.41
C GLY A 89 -3.43 -18.35 -8.84
N LYS A 90 -3.28 -19.38 -8.00
CA LYS A 90 -4.43 -20.09 -7.40
C LYS A 90 -4.89 -19.48 -6.07
N HIS A 91 -4.25 -18.40 -5.64
CA HIS A 91 -4.34 -17.88 -4.29
C HIS A 91 -5.05 -16.52 -4.21
N GLN A 92 -6.07 -16.32 -5.06
CA GLN A 92 -6.90 -15.11 -5.04
C GLN A 92 -7.46 -14.80 -3.65
N ALA A 93 -7.86 -15.81 -2.88
CA ALA A 93 -8.37 -15.61 -1.53
C ALA A 93 -7.36 -14.93 -0.58
N LEU A 94 -6.05 -15.18 -0.77
CA LEU A 94 -5.00 -14.50 0.00
C LEU A 94 -4.81 -13.06 -0.46
N ILE A 95 -4.87 -12.82 -1.78
CA ILE A 95 -4.85 -11.47 -2.35
C ILE A 95 -6.02 -10.67 -1.80
N ASP A 96 -7.24 -11.20 -1.92
CA ASP A 96 -8.45 -10.55 -1.41
C ASP A 96 -8.32 -10.24 0.08
N ALA A 97 -7.84 -11.20 0.88
CA ALA A 97 -7.67 -11.03 2.31
C ALA A 97 -6.76 -9.84 2.67
N VAL A 98 -5.58 -9.70 2.04
CA VAL A 98 -4.64 -8.59 2.35
C VAL A 98 -5.11 -7.24 1.80
N HIS A 99 -6.11 -7.23 0.90
CA HIS A 99 -6.76 -6.02 0.39
C HIS A 99 -8.04 -5.66 1.15
N GLU A 100 -8.44 -6.41 2.18
CA GLU A 100 -9.60 -6.07 3.00
C GLU A 100 -9.39 -4.74 3.75
N ASP A 101 -10.37 -3.84 3.68
CA ASP A 101 -10.37 -2.55 4.40
C ASP A 101 -10.12 -2.72 5.91
N ALA A 102 -10.56 -3.84 6.48
CA ALA A 102 -10.41 -4.14 7.90
C ALA A 102 -8.95 -4.26 8.35
N ILE A 103 -8.03 -4.50 7.41
CA ILE A 103 -6.58 -4.62 7.63
C ILE A 103 -5.75 -3.82 6.60
N ASP A 104 -6.31 -2.74 6.04
CA ASP A 104 -5.59 -1.84 5.13
C ASP A 104 -4.24 -1.41 5.73
N PRO A 105 -3.11 -1.67 5.06
CA PRO A 105 -1.79 -1.35 5.57
C PRO A 105 -1.48 0.16 5.56
N ASN A 106 -2.28 0.98 4.88
CA ASN A 106 -2.12 2.44 4.90
C ASN A 106 -2.87 3.10 6.06
N PHE A 107 -3.91 2.47 6.61
CA PHE A 107 -4.68 3.06 7.71
C PHE A 107 -3.78 3.44 8.90
N PRO A 108 -2.84 2.59 9.40
CA PRO A 108 -2.07 2.93 10.60
C PRO A 108 -1.04 4.05 10.39
N PHE A 109 -0.73 4.41 9.13
CA PHE A 109 0.07 5.60 8.83
C PHE A 109 -0.62 6.87 9.33
N LEU A 110 -1.94 6.97 9.09
CA LEU A 110 -2.78 8.08 9.52
C LEU A 110 -3.51 7.83 10.84
N GLY A 111 -3.58 6.57 11.27
CA GLY A 111 -4.08 6.17 12.57
C GLY A 111 -3.10 6.50 13.70
N ALA A 112 -3.47 6.17 14.93
CA ALA A 112 -2.62 6.30 16.10
C ALA A 112 -3.02 5.27 17.18
N ARG A 113 -2.06 4.84 18.02
CA ARG A 113 -2.29 3.98 19.20
C ARG A 113 -2.72 4.77 20.43
N SER A 114 -2.64 6.08 20.39
CA SER A 114 -3.08 6.96 21.48
C SER A 114 -3.40 8.36 20.95
N VAL A 115 -4.12 9.16 21.76
CA VAL A 115 -4.34 10.58 21.46
C VAL A 115 -3.01 11.34 21.40
N ALA A 116 -2.08 11.04 22.30
CA ALA A 116 -0.76 11.67 22.32
C ALA A 116 0.05 11.39 21.04
N GLU A 117 -0.03 10.16 20.52
CA GLU A 117 0.60 9.82 19.24
C GLU A 117 -0.05 10.56 18.08
N LEU A 118 -1.39 10.66 18.04
CA LEU A 118 -2.05 11.43 16.99
C LEU A 118 -1.63 12.90 17.04
N GLU A 119 -1.52 13.49 18.23
CA GLU A 119 -1.03 14.87 18.38
C GLU A 119 0.41 15.03 17.88
N ALA A 120 1.30 14.09 18.18
CA ALA A 120 2.65 14.10 17.62
C ALA A 120 2.63 14.01 16.09
N LYS A 121 1.74 13.19 15.52
CA LYS A 121 1.57 13.05 14.07
C LYS A 121 1.03 14.31 13.40
N LYS A 122 0.30 15.20 14.10
CA LYS A 122 -0.14 16.49 13.53
C LYS A 122 1.00 17.40 13.10
N ALA A 123 2.09 17.37 13.85
CA ALA A 123 3.30 18.15 13.59
C ALA A 123 4.32 17.42 12.71
N ALA A 124 4.07 16.17 12.35
CA ALA A 124 4.95 15.35 11.52
C ALA A 124 4.38 15.18 10.10
N PHE A 125 5.10 14.40 9.28
CA PHE A 125 4.75 14.17 7.88
C PHE A 125 3.30 13.69 7.64
N PRO A 126 2.67 12.82 8.48
CA PRO A 126 1.26 12.48 8.31
C PRO A 126 0.33 13.71 8.35
N GLY A 127 0.59 14.68 9.23
CA GLY A 127 -0.16 15.93 9.29
C GLY A 127 0.00 16.78 8.04
N ASP A 128 1.23 16.91 7.52
CA ASP A 128 1.48 17.62 6.26
C ASP A 128 0.82 16.92 5.08
N PHE A 129 0.91 15.58 5.02
CA PHE A 129 0.29 14.77 4.00
C PHE A 129 -1.22 14.99 3.93
N VAL A 130 -1.90 15.01 5.08
CA VAL A 130 -3.35 15.23 5.14
C VAL A 130 -3.73 16.65 4.73
N ARG A 131 -3.08 17.67 5.32
CA ARG A 131 -3.41 19.09 5.07
C ARG A 131 -3.17 19.48 3.61
N ASN A 132 -1.99 19.13 3.08
CA ASN A 132 -1.63 19.44 1.70
C ASN A 132 -2.62 18.81 0.72
N ARG A 133 -3.02 17.56 1.00
CA ARG A 133 -3.99 16.85 0.14
C ARG A 133 -5.37 17.48 0.17
N TYR A 134 -5.87 17.83 1.35
CA TYR A 134 -7.17 18.49 1.47
C TYR A 134 -7.16 19.84 0.74
N GLN A 135 -6.15 20.67 0.98
CA GLN A 135 -6.03 22.00 0.35
C GLN A 135 -5.91 21.91 -1.18
N ALA A 136 -5.10 21.00 -1.70
CA ALA A 136 -4.96 20.82 -3.14
C ALA A 136 -6.29 20.43 -3.80
N VAL A 137 -7.05 19.52 -3.19
CA VAL A 137 -8.34 19.06 -3.75
C VAL A 137 -9.42 20.12 -3.66
N VAL A 138 -9.41 20.98 -2.63
CA VAL A 138 -10.26 22.17 -2.58
C VAL A 138 -9.95 23.07 -3.78
N GLY A 139 -8.67 23.37 -4.05
CA GLY A 139 -8.26 24.17 -5.21
C GLY A 139 -8.64 23.54 -6.55
N TYR A 140 -8.45 22.22 -6.71
CA TYR A 140 -8.90 21.50 -7.91
C TYR A 140 -10.41 21.58 -8.10
N ASN A 141 -11.20 21.46 -7.04
CA ASN A 141 -12.65 21.56 -7.09
C ASN A 141 -13.15 22.96 -7.46
N GLU A 142 -12.47 24.02 -7.01
CA GLU A 142 -12.83 25.40 -7.37
C GLU A 142 -12.65 25.65 -8.87
N ALA A 143 -11.53 25.18 -9.44
CA ALA A 143 -11.18 25.32 -10.86
C ALA A 143 -11.86 24.29 -11.79
N ALA A 144 -12.55 23.29 -11.23
CA ALA A 144 -13.11 22.17 -11.97
C ALA A 144 -14.38 22.52 -12.78
N ASP A 145 -14.55 21.78 -13.88
CA ASP A 145 -15.82 21.71 -14.60
C ASP A 145 -16.90 20.93 -13.82
N ALA A 146 -18.08 20.76 -14.40
CA ALA A 146 -19.19 20.09 -13.76
C ALA A 146 -18.93 18.60 -13.46
N GLU A 147 -18.24 17.87 -14.34
CA GLU A 147 -17.93 16.45 -14.12
C GLU A 147 -16.95 16.29 -12.96
N LEU A 148 -15.86 17.07 -12.97
CA LEU A 148 -14.84 17.02 -11.93
C LEU A 148 -15.35 17.55 -10.59
N LYS A 149 -16.24 18.54 -10.57
CA LYS A 149 -16.92 18.96 -9.33
C LYS A 149 -17.76 17.83 -8.73
N ALA A 150 -18.51 17.10 -9.56
CA ALA A 150 -19.27 15.93 -9.09
C ALA A 150 -18.35 14.81 -8.58
N TYR A 151 -17.16 14.66 -9.17
CA TYR A 151 -16.13 13.75 -8.69
C TYR A 151 -15.59 14.18 -7.32
N TYR A 152 -15.15 15.43 -7.17
CA TYR A 152 -14.57 15.93 -5.92
C TYR A 152 -15.58 16.04 -4.79
N ALA A 153 -16.86 16.30 -5.08
CA ALA A 153 -17.94 16.27 -4.09
C ALA A 153 -18.05 14.93 -3.35
N LYS A 154 -17.62 13.81 -3.97
CA LYS A 154 -17.57 12.49 -3.33
C LYS A 154 -16.32 12.27 -2.48
N LYS A 155 -15.22 13.01 -2.74
CA LYS A 155 -13.91 12.83 -2.08
C LYS A 155 -13.69 13.81 -0.93
N LEU A 156 -14.15 15.05 -1.10
CA LEU A 156 -13.97 16.13 -0.12
C LEU A 156 -14.54 15.80 1.27
N PRO A 157 -15.67 15.11 1.46
CA PRO A 157 -16.15 14.76 2.79
C PRO A 157 -15.14 13.92 3.59
N THR A 158 -14.57 12.89 2.97
CA THR A 158 -13.57 12.03 3.63
C THR A 158 -12.27 12.77 3.88
N LEU A 159 -11.78 13.55 2.91
CA LEU A 159 -10.56 14.35 3.08
C LEU A 159 -10.73 15.44 4.13
N GLY A 160 -11.90 16.08 4.20
CA GLY A 160 -12.23 17.10 5.19
C GLY A 160 -12.34 16.53 6.60
N TYR A 161 -12.96 15.35 6.76
CA TYR A 161 -12.99 14.63 8.03
C TYR A 161 -11.58 14.25 8.49
N LEU A 162 -10.75 13.71 7.58
CA LEU A 162 -9.38 13.38 7.92
C LEU A 162 -8.57 14.64 8.25
N ASN A 163 -8.75 15.73 7.50
CA ASN A 163 -8.11 16.99 7.80
C ASN A 163 -8.48 17.53 9.18
N SER A 164 -9.76 17.45 9.58
CA SER A 164 -10.19 17.94 10.89
C SER A 164 -9.54 17.16 12.04
N LEU A 165 -9.37 15.84 11.91
CA LEU A 165 -8.64 15.02 12.90
C LEU A 165 -7.20 15.52 13.13
N TYR A 166 -6.60 16.13 12.11
CA TYR A 166 -5.24 16.66 12.10
C TYR A 166 -5.14 18.18 12.35
N THR A 167 -6.27 18.85 12.62
CA THR A 167 -6.33 20.28 12.92
C THR A 167 -7.09 20.54 14.22
N ASP A 168 -8.41 20.50 14.17
CA ASP A 168 -9.31 21.15 15.13
C ASP A 168 -10.55 20.30 15.46
N ALA A 169 -10.53 18.99 15.17
CA ALA A 169 -11.61 18.09 15.53
C ALA A 169 -11.89 18.11 17.05
N PRO A 170 -13.17 18.00 17.47
CA PRO A 170 -13.53 17.84 18.87
C PRO A 170 -12.83 16.64 19.51
N LYS A 171 -12.57 16.74 20.81
CA LYS A 171 -11.87 15.70 21.58
C LYS A 171 -12.53 14.33 21.43
N GLU A 172 -13.86 14.27 21.49
CA GLU A 172 -14.63 13.03 21.38
C GLU A 172 -14.48 12.39 19.99
N THR A 173 -14.32 13.21 18.95
CA THR A 173 -14.08 12.75 17.57
C THR A 173 -12.68 12.15 17.44
N VAL A 174 -11.68 12.81 18.03
CA VAL A 174 -10.30 12.31 18.08
C VAL A 174 -10.22 10.99 18.85
N GLU A 175 -10.86 10.90 20.02
CA GLU A 175 -10.88 9.68 20.83
C GLU A 175 -11.55 8.51 20.10
N ALA A 176 -12.67 8.76 19.41
CA ALA A 176 -13.35 7.75 18.60
C ALA A 176 -12.49 7.25 17.42
N PHE A 177 -11.76 8.16 16.76
CA PHE A 177 -10.83 7.79 15.68
C PHE A 177 -9.66 6.96 16.21
N VAL A 178 -9.03 7.36 17.33
CA VAL A 178 -7.96 6.59 17.97
C VAL A 178 -8.45 5.19 18.36
N LYS A 179 -9.66 5.06 18.91
CA LYS A 179 -10.26 3.75 19.22
C LYS A 179 -10.42 2.89 17.97
N THR A 180 -10.85 3.49 16.86
CA THR A 180 -10.95 2.81 15.56
C THR A 180 -9.58 2.34 15.07
N SER A 181 -8.56 3.18 15.23
CA SER A 181 -7.19 2.85 14.86
C SER A 181 -6.57 1.72 15.69
N ILE A 182 -6.84 1.69 16.99
CA ILE A 182 -6.40 0.58 17.85
C ILE A 182 -7.08 -0.72 17.41
N ALA A 183 -8.40 -0.68 17.17
CA ALA A 183 -9.15 -1.85 16.73
C ALA A 183 -8.68 -2.35 15.35
N HIS A 184 -8.27 -1.45 14.45
CA HIS A 184 -7.66 -1.80 13.17
C HIS A 184 -6.38 -2.60 13.35
N MET A 185 -5.50 -2.13 14.23
CA MET A 185 -4.22 -2.80 14.48
C MET A 185 -4.39 -4.14 15.16
N GLN A 186 -5.34 -4.27 16.08
CA GLN A 186 -5.69 -5.57 16.66
C GLN A 186 -6.16 -6.58 15.59
N ARG A 187 -6.84 -6.13 14.53
CA ARG A 187 -7.22 -7.01 13.40
C ARG A 187 -6.01 -7.38 12.55
N VAL A 188 -5.11 -6.44 12.29
CA VAL A 188 -3.83 -6.69 11.61
C VAL A 188 -3.00 -7.73 12.39
N ASP A 189 -2.88 -7.55 13.70
CA ASP A 189 -2.16 -8.47 14.59
C ASP A 189 -2.79 -9.86 14.57
N ALA A 190 -4.12 -9.94 14.70
CA ALA A 190 -4.85 -11.20 14.61
C ALA A 190 -4.67 -11.87 13.24
N PHE A 191 -4.65 -11.10 12.15
CA PHE A 191 -4.40 -11.62 10.82
C PHE A 191 -3.00 -12.23 10.72
N ILE A 192 -1.96 -11.52 11.15
CA ILE A 192 -0.57 -12.02 11.13
C ILE A 192 -0.41 -13.25 12.03
N ALA A 193 -0.97 -13.23 13.23
CA ALA A 193 -0.82 -14.29 14.22
C ALA A 193 -1.59 -15.57 13.85
N LYS A 194 -2.78 -15.43 13.26
CA LYS A 194 -3.74 -16.55 13.13
C LYS A 194 -4.16 -16.86 11.71
N THR A 195 -4.40 -15.84 10.88
CA THR A 195 -4.98 -16.04 9.54
C THR A 195 -3.91 -16.27 8.48
N LEU A 196 -2.91 -15.39 8.39
CA LEU A 196 -1.82 -15.47 7.42
C LEU A 196 -1.09 -16.83 7.45
N PRO A 197 -0.75 -17.42 8.62
CA PRO A 197 -0.10 -18.73 8.67
C PRO A 197 -0.90 -19.87 8.01
N THR A 198 -2.23 -19.73 7.89
CA THR A 198 -3.08 -20.74 7.24
C THR A 198 -2.94 -20.75 5.72
N TYR A 199 -2.54 -19.61 5.13
CA TYR A 199 -2.25 -19.48 3.71
C TYR A 199 -0.80 -19.85 3.36
N LEU A 200 0.13 -19.67 4.31
CA LEU A 200 1.55 -19.86 4.05
C LEU A 200 1.95 -21.35 4.02
N PRO A 201 2.85 -21.74 3.11
CA PRO A 201 3.46 -23.07 3.14
C PRO A 201 4.39 -23.23 4.35
N ASP A 202 4.86 -24.45 4.62
CA ASP A 202 5.84 -24.70 5.68
C ASP A 202 7.23 -24.09 5.35
N SER A 203 7.50 -23.84 4.07
CA SER A 203 8.70 -23.18 3.55
C SER A 203 8.48 -22.65 2.13
N GLY A 204 9.18 -21.58 1.74
CA GLY A 204 9.10 -21.02 0.40
C GLY A 204 7.95 -20.04 0.24
N PHE A 205 7.31 -20.05 -0.92
CA PHE A 205 6.30 -19.08 -1.33
C PHE A 205 4.95 -19.75 -1.57
N VAL A 206 3.88 -18.97 -1.45
CA VAL A 206 2.51 -19.45 -1.64
C VAL A 206 2.30 -19.95 -3.07
N GLU A 207 2.88 -19.26 -4.07
CA GLU A 207 2.81 -19.69 -5.47
C GLU A 207 3.83 -20.79 -5.84
N GLY A 208 4.65 -21.26 -4.89
CA GLY A 208 5.54 -22.42 -5.04
C GLY A 208 7.00 -22.15 -4.73
N ALA A 209 7.90 -22.66 -5.59
CA ALA A 209 9.36 -22.56 -5.36
C ALA A 209 9.90 -21.13 -5.57
N THR A 210 9.22 -20.33 -6.38
CA THR A 210 9.50 -18.91 -6.63
C THR A 210 8.26 -18.09 -6.30
N PRO A 211 8.40 -16.82 -5.87
CA PRO A 211 7.24 -15.99 -5.55
C PRO A 211 6.42 -15.69 -6.80
N GLY A 212 5.11 -15.57 -6.65
CA GLY A 212 4.19 -15.11 -7.69
C GLY A 212 3.25 -14.01 -7.21
N GLU A 213 2.12 -13.83 -7.91
CA GLU A 213 1.20 -12.69 -7.70
C GLU A 213 0.79 -12.51 -6.23
N ALA A 214 0.30 -13.58 -5.58
CA ALA A 214 -0.12 -13.51 -4.18
C ALA A 214 1.05 -13.16 -3.24
N ASP A 215 2.24 -13.69 -3.51
CA ASP A 215 3.42 -13.41 -2.70
C ASP A 215 3.83 -11.94 -2.80
N PHE A 216 3.75 -11.32 -3.97
CA PHE A 216 4.06 -9.90 -4.18
C PHE A 216 3.14 -8.99 -3.35
N HIS A 217 1.85 -9.32 -3.30
CA HIS A 217 0.87 -8.58 -2.50
C HIS A 217 1.14 -8.71 -1.00
N VAL A 218 1.37 -9.93 -0.51
CA VAL A 218 1.65 -10.19 0.91
C VAL A 218 2.98 -9.55 1.33
N ALA A 219 4.00 -9.63 0.48
CA ALA A 219 5.33 -9.04 0.71
C ALA A 219 5.24 -7.53 0.94
N ALA A 220 4.54 -6.82 0.05
CA ALA A 220 4.34 -5.38 0.22
C ALA A 220 3.50 -5.09 1.48
N TRP A 221 2.37 -5.78 1.65
CA TRP A 221 1.50 -5.58 2.81
C TRP A 221 2.25 -5.72 4.14
N ILE A 222 3.01 -6.81 4.33
CA ILE A 222 3.73 -7.07 5.59
C ILE A 222 4.89 -6.10 5.81
N ALA A 223 5.58 -5.67 4.74
CA ALA A 223 6.62 -4.66 4.81
C ALA A 223 6.08 -3.33 5.38
N ARG A 224 4.88 -2.92 4.95
CA ARG A 224 4.26 -1.68 5.46
C ARG A 224 3.82 -1.81 6.91
N ILE A 225 3.21 -2.93 7.29
CA ILE A 225 2.84 -3.15 8.69
C ILE A 225 4.10 -3.11 9.56
N ALA A 226 5.17 -3.79 9.14
CA ALA A 226 6.42 -3.82 9.89
C ALA A 226 7.06 -2.43 10.05
N LEU A 227 7.06 -1.61 9.01
CA LEU A 227 7.48 -0.20 9.09
C LEU A 227 6.67 0.55 10.15
N LEU A 228 5.35 0.41 10.13
CA LEU A 228 4.45 1.08 11.06
C LEU A 228 4.50 0.50 12.48
N SER A 229 5.06 -0.71 12.64
CA SER A 229 5.45 -1.33 13.91
C SER A 229 6.88 -0.97 14.35
N GLY A 230 7.60 -0.16 13.56
CA GLY A 230 8.90 0.40 13.92
C GLY A 230 10.13 -0.28 13.28
N ALA A 231 9.96 -1.12 12.25
CA ALA A 231 11.10 -1.66 11.49
C ALA A 231 11.67 -0.59 10.53
N PRO A 232 12.94 -0.17 10.65
CA PRO A 232 13.56 0.74 9.70
C PRO A 232 13.97 0.06 8.38
N THR A 233 14.28 -1.23 8.45
CA THR A 233 14.87 -2.04 7.38
C THR A 233 14.28 -3.44 7.37
N THR A 234 14.47 -4.17 6.27
CA THR A 234 13.86 -5.49 6.08
C THR A 234 14.34 -6.54 7.08
N ASP A 235 15.59 -6.46 7.54
CA ASP A 235 16.16 -7.37 8.55
C ASP A 235 15.54 -7.18 9.94
N LYS A 236 14.92 -6.03 10.19
CA LYS A 236 14.24 -5.68 11.46
C LYS A 236 12.77 -6.04 11.49
N ILE A 237 12.21 -6.54 10.39
CA ILE A 237 10.80 -6.93 10.32
C ILE A 237 10.42 -7.95 11.41
N PRO A 238 11.16 -9.07 11.60
CA PRO A 238 10.74 -10.07 12.60
C PRO A 238 10.74 -9.52 14.03
N GLU A 239 11.71 -8.65 14.35
CA GLU A 239 11.82 -8.00 15.67
C GLU A 239 10.66 -7.03 15.91
N ALA A 240 10.38 -6.14 14.94
CA ALA A 240 9.31 -5.15 15.06
C ALA A 240 7.92 -5.80 15.16
N LEU A 241 7.64 -6.79 14.30
CA LEU A 241 6.36 -7.50 14.33
C LEU A 241 6.21 -8.33 15.60
N GLY A 242 7.27 -9.03 16.06
CA GLY A 242 7.20 -9.76 17.33
C GLY A 242 6.93 -8.85 18.53
N LYS A 243 7.51 -7.64 18.52
CA LYS A 243 7.22 -6.63 19.54
C LYS A 243 5.78 -6.13 19.48
N GLU A 244 5.25 -5.84 18.28
CA GLU A 244 3.85 -5.40 18.10
C GLU A 244 2.86 -6.46 18.59
N LEU A 245 3.08 -7.73 18.22
CA LEU A 245 2.23 -8.84 18.62
C LEU A 245 2.32 -9.15 20.14
N GLY A 246 3.40 -8.71 20.81
CA GLY A 246 3.69 -9.07 22.19
C GLY A 246 4.12 -10.53 22.37
N GLU A 247 4.41 -11.24 21.28
CA GLU A 247 4.81 -12.64 21.25
C GLU A 247 5.75 -12.95 20.08
N LYS A 248 6.27 -14.19 20.01
CA LYS A 248 7.10 -14.59 18.87
C LYS A 248 6.24 -14.66 17.61
N LEU A 249 6.79 -14.17 16.50
CA LEU A 249 6.16 -14.29 15.19
C LEU A 249 5.88 -15.77 14.86
N PRO A 250 4.71 -16.11 14.27
CA PRO A 250 4.42 -17.48 13.87
C PRO A 250 5.50 -18.05 12.95
N GLU A 251 5.88 -19.31 13.17
CA GLU A 251 7.02 -19.94 12.49
C GLU A 251 6.92 -19.85 10.96
N LYS A 252 5.71 -20.06 10.39
CA LYS A 252 5.47 -19.95 8.96
C LYS A 252 5.71 -18.54 8.42
N VAL A 253 5.28 -17.51 9.16
CA VAL A 253 5.49 -16.11 8.77
C VAL A 253 6.97 -15.76 8.84
N ALA A 254 7.67 -16.21 9.89
CA ALA A 254 9.11 -16.00 10.00
C ALA A 254 9.90 -16.66 8.85
N LYS A 255 9.56 -17.91 8.49
CA LYS A 255 10.18 -18.62 7.36
C LYS A 255 9.86 -17.96 6.01
N TYR A 256 8.64 -17.48 5.83
CA TYR A 256 8.22 -16.76 4.64
C TYR A 256 9.01 -15.45 4.45
N LEU A 257 9.17 -14.67 5.51
CA LEU A 257 10.00 -13.46 5.50
C LEU A 257 11.47 -13.77 5.23
N ALA A 258 12.00 -14.86 5.80
CA ALA A 258 13.37 -15.30 5.53
C ALA A 258 13.56 -15.71 4.06
N ALA A 259 12.56 -16.34 3.43
CA ALA A 259 12.59 -16.66 2.00
C ALA A 259 12.63 -15.38 1.14
N TRP A 260 11.86 -14.35 1.52
CA TRP A 260 11.86 -13.05 0.86
C TRP A 260 13.17 -12.28 1.00
N ALA A 261 13.83 -12.36 2.17
CA ALA A 261 15.06 -11.63 2.46
C ALA A 261 16.18 -11.89 1.43
N GLU A 262 16.16 -13.05 0.77
CA GLU A 262 17.16 -13.41 -0.25
C GLU A 262 16.80 -12.97 -1.68
N ARG A 263 15.56 -12.55 -1.92
CA ARG A 263 15.04 -12.31 -3.27
C ARG A 263 15.54 -10.98 -3.87
N PRO A 264 15.91 -10.95 -5.17
CA PRO A 264 16.39 -9.73 -5.83
C PRO A 264 15.41 -8.57 -5.81
N GLY A 265 14.12 -8.82 -6.06
CA GLY A 265 13.07 -7.80 -6.07
C GLY A 265 12.84 -7.18 -4.71
N TRP A 266 12.90 -8.01 -3.65
CA TRP A 266 12.83 -7.51 -2.27
C TRP A 266 14.02 -6.61 -1.92
N LYS A 267 15.24 -7.08 -2.22
CA LYS A 267 16.48 -6.31 -2.01
C LYS A 267 16.47 -5.01 -2.81
N ALA A 268 16.03 -5.04 -4.07
CA ALA A 268 16.00 -3.88 -4.94
C ALA A 268 14.95 -2.85 -4.51
N VAL A 269 13.74 -3.29 -4.17
CA VAL A 269 12.63 -2.40 -3.80
C VAL A 269 12.84 -1.77 -2.44
N TYR A 270 13.41 -2.49 -1.47
CA TYR A 270 13.62 -2.01 -0.10
C TYR A 270 15.09 -1.66 0.22
N ALA A 271 15.91 -1.41 -0.80
CA ALA A 271 17.32 -1.06 -0.63
C ALA A 271 17.53 0.15 0.29
N ASP A 272 16.64 1.14 0.19
CA ASP A 272 16.69 2.39 0.96
C ASP A 272 15.83 2.33 2.24
N GLY A 273 15.43 1.14 2.68
CA GLY A 273 14.59 0.90 3.85
C GLY A 273 13.12 0.66 3.51
N LEU A 274 12.34 0.39 4.56
CA LEU A 274 10.88 0.24 4.44
C LEU A 274 10.29 1.66 4.40
N HIS A 275 9.75 2.09 3.26
CA HIS A 275 9.19 3.43 3.07
C HIS A 275 7.66 3.40 2.93
#